data_AF-A0A075MPP7-F1
#
_entry.id   AF-A0A075MPP7-F1
#
_cell.length_a   1.000
_cell.length_b   1.000
_cell.length_c   1.000
_cell.angle_alpha   90.00
_cell.angle_beta   90.00
_cell.angle_gamma   90.00
#
_symmetry.space_group_name_H-M   'P 1'
#
loop_
_entity.id
_entity.type
_entity.pdbx_description
1 polymer ?
#
loop_
_entity_poly.entity_id
_entity_poly.type
_entity_poly.pdbx_seq_one_letter_code
_entity_poly.pdbx_strand_id
1 'polypeptide(L)'
;MHKNNVRRRGKLESNLAETVRIASIVQKGVESGRSSYVEMRALARLTSQNVRAKVHKIQAGLGKDDGLNALLKDVATGMSEGYADVLTPNGIIRDDRLDTLLSLDSDIVTCLGIIAKDRQKEAEDVLMGLVEERKKFVAALKA
;
A
#
# COMPACT_ATOMS: atom_id res chain seq x y z
N MET A 1 -0.73 -6.69 -34.66
CA MET A 1 -0.27 -6.41 -33.28
C MET A 1 -1.11 -5.37 -32.50
N HIS A 2 -2.37 -5.08 -32.87
CA HIS A 2 -3.15 -3.99 -32.24
C HIS A 2 -4.13 -4.40 -31.11
N LYS A 3 -4.45 -5.69 -30.94
CA LYS A 3 -5.48 -6.14 -29.98
C LYS A 3 -5.05 -6.12 -28.50
N ASN A 4 -3.75 -6.21 -28.20
CA ASN A 4 -3.24 -6.25 -26.82
C ASN A 4 -3.27 -4.88 -26.13
N ASN A 5 -3.12 -3.79 -26.88
CA ASN A 5 -3.06 -2.44 -26.32
C ASN A 5 -4.43 -1.93 -25.87
N VAL A 6 -5.51 -2.26 -26.59
CA VAL A 6 -6.89 -1.87 -26.22
C VAL A 6 -7.35 -2.54 -24.93
N ARG A 7 -7.08 -3.85 -24.77
CA ARG A 7 -7.39 -4.58 -23.51
C ARG A 7 -6.58 -4.06 -22.32
N ARG A 8 -5.30 -3.69 -22.51
CA ARG A 8 -4.49 -3.07 -21.45
C ARG A 8 -5.03 -1.69 -21.05
N ARG A 9 -5.43 -0.86 -22.03
CA ARG A 9 -5.99 0.48 -21.78
C ARG A 9 -7.29 0.42 -20.98
N GLY A 10 -8.25 -0.41 -21.40
CA GLY A 10 -9.52 -0.59 -20.68
C GLY A 10 -9.34 -1.18 -19.27
N LYS A 11 -8.34 -2.05 -19.06
CA LYS A 11 -8.00 -2.56 -17.72
C LYS A 11 -7.36 -1.49 -16.83
N LEU A 12 -6.50 -0.62 -17.40
CA LEU A 12 -5.91 0.52 -16.68
C LEU A 12 -6.95 1.58 -16.31
N GLU A 13 -7.88 1.88 -17.23
CA GLU A 13 -9.02 2.80 -16.97
C GLU A 13 -9.97 2.24 -15.91
N SER A 14 -10.26 0.93 -15.95
CA SER A 14 -11.02 0.23 -14.90
C SER A 14 -10.33 0.32 -13.53
N ASN A 15 -9.00 0.19 -13.49
CA ASN A 15 -8.24 0.29 -12.25
C ASN A 15 -8.21 1.72 -11.70
N LEU A 16 -8.10 2.75 -12.55
CA LEU A 16 -8.14 4.15 -12.11
C LEU A 16 -9.53 4.51 -11.56
N ALA A 17 -10.60 4.13 -12.25
CA ALA A 17 -11.96 4.36 -11.78
C ALA A 17 -12.25 3.64 -10.46
N GLU A 18 -11.78 2.40 -10.31
CA GLU A 18 -11.86 1.65 -9.05
C GLU A 18 -11.04 2.32 -7.94
N THR A 19 -9.82 2.79 -8.25
CA THR A 19 -8.97 3.54 -7.31
C THR A 19 -9.68 4.78 -6.79
N VAL A 20 -10.19 5.61 -7.71
CA VAL A 20 -10.91 6.85 -7.36
C VAL A 20 -12.14 6.52 -6.53
N ARG A 21 -12.93 5.51 -6.92
CA ARG A 21 -14.12 5.10 -6.18
C ARG A 21 -13.79 4.68 -4.75
N ILE A 22 -12.80 3.82 -4.56
CA ILE A 22 -12.38 3.35 -3.22
C ILE A 22 -11.85 4.53 -2.40
N ALA A 23 -11.01 5.38 -2.99
CA ALA A 23 -10.48 6.56 -2.31
C ALA A 23 -11.61 7.50 -1.85
N SER A 24 -12.60 7.77 -2.71
CA SER A 24 -13.76 8.61 -2.35
C SER A 24 -14.63 7.97 -1.24
N ILE A 25 -14.83 6.66 -1.28
CA ILE A 25 -15.58 5.94 -0.23
C ILE A 25 -14.85 6.05 1.11
N VAL A 26 -13.54 5.81 1.12
CA VAL A 26 -12.71 5.92 2.33
C VAL A 26 -12.70 7.36 2.83
N GLN A 27 -12.53 8.35 1.96
CA GLN A 27 -12.56 9.76 2.33
C GLN A 27 -13.88 10.13 3.03
N LYS A 28 -15.02 9.74 2.43
CA LYS A 28 -16.33 9.92 3.07
C LYS A 28 -16.39 9.20 4.42
N GLY A 29 -15.82 8.00 4.50
CA GLY A 29 -15.76 7.23 5.74
C GLY A 29 -15.01 7.96 6.84
N VAL A 30 -13.83 8.49 6.52
CA VAL A 30 -12.99 9.31 7.41
C VAL A 30 -13.73 10.57 7.84
N GLU A 31 -14.34 11.31 6.91
CA GLU A 31 -15.12 12.52 7.22
C GLU A 31 -16.29 12.24 8.18
N SER A 32 -16.89 11.06 8.09
CA SER A 32 -17.99 10.65 8.98
C SER A 32 -17.55 9.91 10.25
N GLY A 33 -16.25 9.58 10.40
CA GLY A 33 -15.71 8.72 11.45
C GLY A 33 -16.18 7.26 11.40
N ARG A 34 -16.78 6.83 10.27
CA ARG A 34 -17.38 5.49 10.13
C ARG A 34 -17.06 4.88 8.77
N SER A 35 -16.72 3.60 8.76
CA SER A 35 -16.59 2.83 7.52
C SER A 35 -16.94 1.37 7.76
N SER A 36 -17.23 0.64 6.69
CA SER A 36 -17.49 -0.79 6.76
C SER A 36 -16.23 -1.62 6.55
N TYR A 37 -16.25 -2.85 7.09
CA TYR A 37 -15.19 -3.83 6.87
C TYR A 37 -14.90 -4.06 5.37
N VAL A 38 -15.94 -4.05 4.53
CA VAL A 38 -15.81 -4.26 3.09
C VAL A 38 -15.04 -3.12 2.43
N GLU A 39 -15.33 -1.87 2.80
CA GLU A 39 -14.65 -0.68 2.27
C GLU A 39 -13.18 -0.65 2.69
N MET A 40 -12.90 -0.92 3.97
CA MET A 40 -11.53 -0.95 4.47
C MET A 40 -10.70 -2.12 3.90
N ARG A 41 -11.33 -3.26 3.61
CA ARG A 41 -10.70 -4.36 2.86
C ARG A 41 -10.43 -3.99 1.40
N ALA A 42 -11.33 -3.23 0.77
CA ALA A 42 -11.11 -2.73 -0.59
C ALA A 42 -9.92 -1.76 -0.63
N LEU A 43 -9.80 -0.87 0.36
CA LEU A 43 -8.64 0.01 0.54
C LEU A 43 -7.35 -0.80 0.69
N ALA A 44 -7.31 -1.78 1.60
CA ALA A 44 -6.13 -2.62 1.80
C ALA A 44 -5.67 -3.32 0.51
N ARG A 45 -6.63 -3.85 -0.26
CA ARG A 45 -6.35 -4.49 -1.56
C ARG A 45 -5.76 -3.49 -2.55
N LEU A 46 -6.35 -2.30 -2.66
CA LEU A 46 -5.90 -1.26 -3.57
C LEU A 46 -4.48 -0.79 -3.24
N THR A 47 -4.22 -0.48 -1.97
CA THR A 47 -2.89 -0.08 -1.49
C THR A 47 -1.85 -1.15 -1.79
N SER A 48 -2.16 -2.41 -1.47
CA SER A 48 -1.25 -3.54 -1.75
C SER A 48 -0.97 -3.71 -3.25
N GLN A 49 -1.99 -3.59 -4.10
CA GLN A 49 -1.80 -3.66 -5.56
C GLN A 49 -0.90 -2.54 -6.07
N ASN A 50 -1.10 -1.31 -5.60
CA ASN A 50 -0.30 -0.15 -6.00
C ASN A 50 1.15 -0.29 -5.56
N VAL A 51 1.39 -0.72 -4.31
CA VAL A 51 2.76 -0.95 -3.83
C VAL A 51 3.45 -2.08 -4.57
N ARG A 52 2.77 -3.21 -4.81
CA ARG A 52 3.31 -4.31 -5.63
C ARG A 52 3.71 -3.86 -7.02
N ALA A 53 2.87 -3.04 -7.66
CA ALA A 53 3.19 -2.49 -8.98
C ALA A 53 4.45 -1.60 -8.94
N LYS A 54 4.63 -0.81 -7.87
CA LYS A 54 5.81 0.05 -7.67
C LYS A 54 7.07 -0.78 -7.40
N VAL A 55 6.97 -1.78 -6.52
CA VAL A 55 8.03 -2.76 -6.24
C VAL A 55 8.47 -3.46 -7.52
N HIS A 56 7.54 -3.99 -8.32
CA HIS A 56 7.89 -4.68 -9.56
C HIS A 56 8.61 -3.77 -10.56
N LYS A 57 8.26 -2.49 -10.63
CA LYS A 57 8.99 -1.52 -11.47
C LYS A 57 10.43 -1.32 -11.00
N ILE A 58 10.66 -1.24 -9.69
CA ILE A 58 12.00 -1.12 -9.11
C ILE A 58 12.80 -2.40 -9.41
N GLN A 59 12.23 -3.57 -9.11
CA GLN A 59 12.87 -4.87 -9.34
C GLN A 59 13.25 -5.11 -10.81
N ALA A 60 12.46 -4.60 -11.76
CA ALA A 60 12.77 -4.72 -13.19
C ALA A 60 14.07 -4.01 -13.60
N GLY A 61 14.52 -3.02 -12.81
CA GLY A 61 15.80 -2.33 -12.99
C GLY A 61 16.96 -2.94 -12.20
N LEU A 62 16.72 -3.97 -11.39
CA LEU A 62 17.73 -4.61 -10.54
C LEU A 62 18.20 -5.95 -11.13
N GLY A 63 19.44 -6.33 -10.80
CA GLY A 63 19.93 -7.69 -11.04
C GLY A 63 19.18 -8.72 -10.20
N LYS A 64 19.14 -9.99 -10.63
CA LYS A 64 18.42 -11.06 -9.90
C LYS A 64 18.94 -11.29 -8.48
N ASP A 65 20.24 -11.13 -8.28
CA ASP A 65 20.93 -11.37 -7.00
C ASP A 65 21.15 -10.09 -6.19
N ASP A 66 20.44 -9.02 -6.55
CA ASP A 66 20.51 -7.78 -5.79
C ASP A 66 19.91 -7.96 -4.39
N GLY A 67 20.67 -7.59 -3.35
CA GLY A 67 20.24 -7.70 -1.95
C GLY A 67 18.94 -6.96 -1.64
N LEU A 68 18.64 -5.91 -2.41
CA LEU A 68 17.40 -5.14 -2.28
C LEU A 68 16.15 -5.95 -2.69
N ASN A 69 16.30 -6.98 -3.52
CA ASN A 69 15.17 -7.80 -3.97
C ASN A 69 14.45 -8.50 -2.81
N ALA A 70 15.17 -8.89 -1.76
CA ALA A 70 14.57 -9.52 -0.58
C ALA A 70 13.67 -8.53 0.17
N LEU A 71 14.18 -7.33 0.47
CA LEU A 71 13.42 -6.26 1.11
C LEU A 71 12.19 -5.85 0.29
N LEU A 72 12.35 -5.70 -1.02
CA LEU A 72 11.24 -5.36 -1.92
C LEU A 72 10.13 -6.42 -1.95
N LYS A 73 10.50 -7.71 -1.90
CA LYS A 73 9.51 -8.80 -1.79
C LYS A 73 8.72 -8.71 -0.47
N ASP A 74 9.42 -8.45 0.63
CA ASP A 74 8.80 -8.31 1.95
C ASP A 74 7.81 -7.13 2.01
N VAL A 75 8.19 -5.98 1.43
CA VAL A 75 7.29 -4.83 1.22
C VAL A 75 6.04 -5.25 0.43
N ALA A 76 6.21 -5.94 -0.70
CA ALA A 76 5.10 -6.37 -1.55
C ALA A 76 4.11 -7.32 -0.85
N THR A 77 4.59 -8.11 0.11
CA THR A 77 3.76 -9.03 0.91
C THR A 77 3.12 -8.36 2.12
N GLY A 78 3.83 -7.45 2.80
CA GLY A 78 3.37 -6.87 4.08
C GLY A 78 2.21 -5.89 3.96
N MET A 79 2.04 -5.22 2.81
CA MET A 79 1.10 -4.08 2.68
C MET A 79 -0.39 -4.44 2.60
N SER A 80 -0.78 -5.72 2.56
CA SER A 80 -2.19 -6.13 2.37
C SER A 80 -3.06 -6.15 3.63
N GLU A 81 -2.51 -5.73 4.78
CA GLU A 81 -3.14 -5.91 6.10
C GLU A 81 -3.25 -4.59 6.87
N GLY A 82 -4.14 -4.54 7.87
CA GLY A 82 -4.24 -3.45 8.84
C GLY A 82 -5.48 -2.54 8.70
N TYR A 83 -5.88 -2.17 7.48
CA TYR A 83 -6.95 -1.17 7.31
C TYR A 83 -8.31 -1.63 7.85
N ALA A 84 -8.68 -2.90 7.67
CA ALA A 84 -9.92 -3.40 8.23
C ALA A 84 -9.86 -3.49 9.76
N ASP A 85 -8.64 -3.71 10.28
CA ASP A 85 -8.39 -3.86 11.71
C ASP A 85 -8.51 -2.53 12.44
N VAL A 86 -8.40 -1.36 11.78
CA VAL A 86 -8.61 -0.06 12.46
C VAL A 86 -10.07 0.21 12.85
N LEU A 87 -11.01 -0.62 12.41
CA LEU A 87 -12.42 -0.49 12.78
C LEU A 87 -12.71 -1.11 14.15
N THR A 88 -13.56 -0.45 14.92
CA THR A 88 -14.30 -1.12 16.00
C THR A 88 -15.33 -2.10 15.41
N PRO A 89 -15.86 -3.06 16.21
CA PRO A 89 -16.92 -3.95 15.75
C PRO A 89 -18.17 -3.24 15.21
N ASN A 90 -18.42 -2.01 15.66
CA ASN A 90 -19.57 -1.20 15.24
C ASN A 90 -19.29 -0.34 14.00
N GLY A 91 -18.14 -0.50 13.34
CA GLY A 91 -17.76 0.26 12.15
C GLY A 91 -17.33 1.71 12.41
N ILE A 92 -17.03 2.06 13.67
CA ILE A 92 -16.38 3.33 14.02
C ILE A 92 -14.89 3.20 13.69
N ILE A 93 -14.33 4.20 13.02
CA ILE A 93 -12.90 4.28 12.70
C ILE A 93 -12.14 4.69 13.97
N ARG A 94 -11.05 3.99 14.28
CA ARG A 94 -10.07 4.44 15.28
C ARG A 94 -9.11 5.40 14.59
N ASP A 95 -9.40 6.70 14.62
CA ASP A 95 -8.71 7.71 13.82
C ASP A 95 -7.20 7.74 14.08
N ASP A 96 -6.77 7.66 15.35
CA ASP A 96 -5.36 7.56 15.75
C ASP A 96 -4.64 6.38 15.07
N ARG A 97 -5.36 5.26 14.92
CA ARG A 97 -4.83 4.04 14.31
C ARG A 97 -4.80 4.13 12.79
N LEU A 98 -5.82 4.73 12.20
CA LEU A 98 -5.87 4.94 10.77
C LEU A 98 -4.78 5.92 10.33
N ASP A 99 -4.62 7.04 11.02
CA ASP A 99 -3.60 8.05 10.73
C ASP A 99 -2.19 7.48 10.85
N THR A 100 -1.92 6.71 11.91
CA THR A 100 -0.62 6.04 12.08
C THR A 100 -0.34 5.07 10.93
N LEU A 101 -1.32 4.25 10.52
CA LEU A 101 -1.17 3.32 9.41
C LEU A 101 -0.93 4.04 8.08
N LEU A 102 -1.68 5.11 7.82
CA LEU A 102 -1.54 5.93 6.61
C LEU A 102 -0.17 6.61 6.55
N SER A 103 0.33 7.12 7.69
CA SER A 103 1.66 7.72 7.78
C SER A 103 2.74 6.71 7.42
N LEU A 104 2.73 5.52 8.04
CA LEU A 104 3.69 4.46 7.75
C LEU A 104 3.64 4.03 6.29
N ASP A 105 2.45 3.86 5.73
CA ASP A 105 2.26 3.49 4.32
C ASP A 105 2.78 4.58 3.37
N SER A 106 2.54 5.85 3.70
CA SER A 106 3.03 7.00 2.96
C SER A 106 4.56 7.07 2.95
N ASP A 107 5.19 6.88 4.10
CA ASP A 107 6.65 6.91 4.23
C ASP A 107 7.31 5.76 3.47
N ILE A 108 6.75 4.54 3.55
CA ILE A 108 7.18 3.39 2.74
C ILE A 108 7.12 3.71 1.25
N VAL A 109 6.00 4.25 0.77
CA VAL A 109 5.84 4.61 -0.65
C VAL A 109 6.82 5.70 -1.08
N THR A 110 7.13 6.64 -0.17
CA THR A 110 8.12 7.71 -0.38
C THR A 110 9.53 7.14 -0.51
N CYS A 111 9.96 6.25 0.41
CA CYS A 111 11.24 5.55 0.34
C CYS A 111 11.38 4.75 -0.95
N LEU A 112 10.35 4.01 -1.35
CA LEU A 112 10.33 3.33 -2.66
C LEU A 112 10.49 4.32 -3.83
N GLY A 113 10.08 5.57 -3.68
CA GLY A 113 10.19 6.61 -4.70
C GLY A 113 11.62 7.12 -4.83
N ILE A 114 12.28 7.31 -3.70
CA ILE A 114 13.70 7.71 -3.63
C ILE A 114 14.57 6.59 -4.21
N ILE A 115 14.36 5.35 -3.78
CA ILE A 115 15.08 4.17 -4.27
C ILE A 115 14.94 4.02 -5.79
N ALA A 116 13.73 4.26 -6.33
CA ALA A 116 13.48 4.16 -7.77
C ALA A 116 14.22 5.22 -8.60
N LYS A 117 14.57 6.37 -8.02
CA LYS A 117 15.25 7.47 -8.72
C LYS A 117 16.76 7.38 -8.62
N ASP A 118 17.29 7.37 -7.39
CA ASP A 118 18.72 7.59 -7.13
C ASP A 118 19.33 6.55 -6.19
N ARG A 119 18.70 5.38 -6.04
CA ARG A 119 19.15 4.24 -5.21
C ARG A 119 20.06 4.63 -4.05
N GLN A 120 19.47 5.26 -3.04
CA GLN A 120 20.18 5.72 -1.85
C GLN A 120 20.14 4.63 -0.77
N LYS A 121 21.29 4.27 -0.23
CA LYS A 121 21.38 3.22 0.78
C LYS A 121 20.66 3.62 2.07
N GLU A 122 20.70 4.90 2.42
CA GLU A 122 19.95 5.47 3.52
C GLU A 122 18.44 5.24 3.35
N ALA A 123 17.92 5.34 2.12
CA ALA A 123 16.51 5.07 1.85
C ALA A 123 16.16 3.58 1.94
N GLU A 124 17.10 2.69 1.62
CA GLU A 124 16.94 1.23 1.82
C GLU A 124 16.89 0.90 3.33
N ASP A 125 17.79 1.48 4.12
CA ASP A 125 17.86 1.27 5.58
C ASP A 125 16.60 1.81 6.29
N VAL A 126 16.15 3.02 5.93
CA VAL A 126 14.90 3.60 6.45
C VAL A 126 13.69 2.75 6.06
N LEU A 127 13.62 2.28 4.80
CA LEU A 127 12.54 1.41 4.33
C LEU A 127 12.45 0.13 5.17
N MET A 128 13.58 -0.51 5.48
CA MET A 128 13.62 -1.70 6.32
C MET A 128 13.03 -1.42 7.72
N GLY A 129 13.41 -0.30 8.33
CA GLY A 129 12.86 0.13 9.63
C GLY A 129 11.34 0.32 9.59
N LEU A 130 10.85 1.05 8.58
CA LEU A 130 9.42 1.35 8.40
C LEU A 130 8.58 0.08 8.17
N VAL A 131 9.10 -0.89 7.41
CA VAL A 131 8.40 -2.17 7.17
C VAL A 131 8.22 -2.94 8.48
N GLU A 132 9.26 -3.02 9.30
CA GLU A 132 9.19 -3.70 10.59
C GLU A 132 8.29 -2.97 11.59
N GLU A 133 8.34 -1.64 11.63
CA GLU A 133 7.43 -0.84 12.44
C GLU A 133 5.97 -1.07 12.04
N ARG A 134 5.69 -1.05 10.74
CA ARG A 134 4.37 -1.33 10.20
C ARG A 134 3.88 -2.73 10.57
N LYS A 135 4.73 -3.76 10.46
CA LYS A 135 4.36 -5.14 10.86
C LYS A 135 3.96 -5.20 12.34
N LYS A 136 4.75 -4.59 13.22
CA LYS A 136 4.46 -4.53 14.66
C LYS A 136 3.14 -3.79 14.93
N PHE A 137 2.94 -2.66 14.25
CA PHE A 137 1.71 -1.88 14.38
C PHE A 137 0.48 -2.69 13.98
N VAL A 138 0.51 -3.33 12.81
CA VAL A 138 -0.60 -4.17 12.32
C VAL A 138 -0.86 -5.36 13.23
N ALA A 139 0.20 -6.00 13.76
CA ALA A 139 0.04 -7.07 14.74
C ALA A 139 -0.68 -6.58 16.02
N ALA A 140 -0.33 -5.38 16.50
CA ALA A 140 -0.97 -4.77 17.66
C ALA A 140 -2.43 -4.37 17.44
N LEU A 141 -2.86 -4.15 16.19
CA LEU A 141 -4.28 -3.88 15.88
C LEU A 141 -5.18 -5.11 16.06
N LYS A 142 -4.59 -6.31 15.92
CA LYS A 142 -5.28 -7.61 15.97
C LYS A 142 -5.27 -8.26 17.36
N ALA A 143 -4.41 -7.76 18.26
CA ALA A 143 -4.30 -8.20 19.65
C ALA A 143 -5.40 -7.57 20.51
#